data_AF-A0A974ZPP0-F1
#
_entry.id   AF-A0A974ZPP0-F1
#
_cell.length_a   1.000
_cell.length_b   1.000
_cell.length_c   1.000
_cell.angle_alpha   90.00
_cell.angle_beta   90.00
_cell.angle_gamma   90.00
#
_symmetry.space_group_name_H-M   'P 1'
#
loop_
_entity.id
_entity.type
_entity.pdbx_description
1 polymer ?
#
loop_
_entity_poly.entity_id
_entity_poly.type
_entity_poly.pdbx_seq_one_letter_code
_entity_poly.pdbx_strand_id
1 'polypeptide(L)' 'MIKLGDKLRLSERELGAFRKMTGVYQTPATVDEHNGALERAALAWMDEDDSPASRLLQAVLLAERIPKE' A
#
# COMPACT_ATOMS: atom_id res chain seq x y z
N MET A 1 -9.43 -0.65 12.54
CA MET A 1 -8.97 -1.99 12.12
C MET A 1 -9.88 -3.05 12.68
N ILE A 2 -10.25 -4.06 11.89
CA ILE A 2 -11.09 -5.18 12.35
C ILE A 2 -10.26 -6.47 12.24
N LYS A 3 -10.13 -7.22 13.34
CA LYS A 3 -9.53 -8.56 13.32
C LYS A 3 -10.57 -9.59 12.87
N LEU A 4 -10.24 -10.39 11.86
CA LEU A 4 -11.05 -11.54 11.46
C LEU A 4 -10.15 -12.78 11.47
N GLY A 5 -10.12 -13.48 12.61
CA GLY A 5 -9.12 -14.51 12.89
C GLY A 5 -7.70 -13.90 12.95
N ASP A 6 -6.73 -14.58 12.33
CA ASP A 6 -5.34 -14.14 12.25
C ASP A 6 -5.07 -13.09 11.17
N LYS A 7 -6.11 -12.70 10.42
CA LYS A 7 -5.99 -11.72 9.33
C LYS A 7 -6.44 -10.35 9.81
N LEU A 8 -5.57 -9.36 9.60
CA LEU A 8 -5.90 -7.95 9.77
C LEU A 8 -6.72 -7.49 8.56
N ARG A 9 -7.98 -7.09 8.79
CA ARG A 9 -8.75 -6.36 7.79
C ARG A 9 -8.72 -4.87 8.13
N LEU A 10 -8.34 -4.06 7.14
CA LEU A 10 -8.52 -2.62 7.21
C LEU A 10 -10.03 -2.34 7.36
N SER A 11 -10.39 -1.49 8.33
CA SER A 11 -11.74 -0.91 8.39
C SER A 11 -11.99 -0.06 7.15
N GLU A 12 -13.24 0.24 6.81
CA GLU A 12 -13.56 1.04 5.62
C GLU A 12 -12.83 2.39 5.59
N ARG A 13 -12.65 3.04 6.75
CA ARG A 13 -11.90 4.27 6.88
C ARG A 13 -10.41 4.08 6.55
N GLU A 14 -9.79 3.03 7.09
CA GLU A 14 -8.38 2.71 6.81
C GLU A 14 -8.18 2.24 5.38
N LEU A 15 -9.14 1.48 4.83
CA LEU A 15 -9.17 1.09 3.44
C LEU A 15 -9.26 2.33 2.55
N GLY A 16 -10.14 3.29 2.87
CA GLY A 16 -10.25 4.56 2.16
C GLY A 16 -8.97 5.38 2.21
N ALA A 17 -8.32 5.46 3.38
CA ALA A 17 -7.02 6.12 3.54
C ALA A 17 -5.94 5.42 2.70
N PHE A 18 -5.88 4.09 2.73
CA PHE A 18 -4.96 3.29 1.92
C PHE A 18 -5.21 3.50 0.42
N ARG A 19 -6.47 3.46 -0.04
CA ARG A 19 -6.85 3.72 -1.44
C ARG A 19 -6.46 5.12 -1.88
N LYS A 20 -6.68 6.13 -1.04
CA LYS A 20 -6.27 7.52 -1.31
C LYS A 20 -4.75 7.67 -1.39
N MET A 21 -4.02 7.00 -0.49
CA MET A 21 -2.56 7.02 -0.44
C MET A 21 -1.92 6.28 -1.62
N THR A 22 -2.53 5.18 -2.07
CA THR A 22 -1.97 4.32 -3.12
C THR A 22 -2.52 4.61 -4.53
N GLY A 23 -3.51 5.49 -4.65
CA GLY A 23 -4.23 5.76 -5.90
C GLY A 23 -5.08 4.57 -6.38
N VAL A 24 -5.28 3.55 -5.54
CA VAL A 24 -6.00 2.32 -5.87
C VAL A 24 -7.47 2.48 -5.51
N TYR A 25 -8.28 3.02 -6.42
CA TYR A 25 -9.70 3.23 -6.16
C TYR A 25 -10.54 1.95 -6.31
N GLN A 26 -9.98 0.91 -6.94
CA GLN A 26 -10.60 -0.40 -7.11
C GLN A 26 -9.77 -1.47 -6.41
N THR A 27 -10.41 -2.43 -5.74
CA THR A 27 -9.69 -3.54 -5.10
C THR A 27 -8.89 -4.31 -6.17
N PRO A 28 -7.57 -4.51 -6.00
CA PRO A 28 -6.77 -5.26 -6.96
C PRO A 28 -7.34 -6.67 -7.15
N ALA A 29 -7.51 -7.10 -8.39
CA ALA A 29 -7.97 -8.44 -8.74
C ALA A 29 -6.81 -9.44 -8.81
N THR A 30 -5.58 -8.95 -9.00
CA THR A 30 -4.37 -9.79 -9.15
C THR A 30 -3.24 -9.34 -8.23
N VAL A 31 -2.29 -10.25 -7.97
CA VAL A 31 -1.05 -9.95 -7.25
C VAL A 31 -0.23 -8.87 -7.98
N ASP A 32 -0.26 -8.87 -9.31
CA ASP A 32 0.41 -7.84 -10.12
C ASP A 32 -0.19 -6.45 -9.92
N GLU A 33 -1.51 -6.35 -9.95
CA GLU A 33 -2.19 -5.09 -9.70
C GLU A 33 -1.93 -4.58 -8.28
N HIS A 34 -1.87 -5.49 -7.30
CA HIS A 34 -1.56 -5.16 -5.91
C HIS A 34 -0.11 -4.67 -5.76
N ASN A 35 0.87 -5.42 -6.28
CA ASN A 35 2.28 -5.04 -6.20
C ASN A 35 2.58 -3.76 -6.99
N GLY A 36 1.98 -3.61 -8.18
CA GLY A 36 2.12 -2.39 -8.99
C GLY A 36 1.47 -1.17 -8.34
N ALA A 37 0.42 -1.36 -7.55
CA ALA A 37 -0.14 -0.31 -6.71
C ALA A 37 0.80 0.13 -5.58
N LEU A 38 1.43 -0.82 -4.89
CA LEU A 38 2.41 -0.52 -3.85
C LEU A 38 3.61 0.24 -4.42
N GLU A 39 4.09 -0.15 -5.60
CA GLU A 39 5.16 0.57 -6.32
C GLU A 39 4.75 2.00 -6.68
N ARG A 40 3.56 2.21 -7.26
CA ARG A 40 3.08 3.57 -7.58
C ARG A 40 2.96 4.44 -6.33
N ALA A 41 2.47 3.86 -5.24
CA ALA A 41 2.36 4.56 -3.95
C ALA A 41 3.74 4.95 -3.40
N ALA A 42 4.70 4.03 -3.44
CA ALA A 42 6.07 4.32 -3.02
C ALA A 42 6.69 5.43 -3.89
N LEU A 43 6.56 5.35 -5.22
CA LEU A 43 7.10 6.37 -6.12
C LEU A 43 6.46 7.74 -5.90
N ALA A 44 5.15 7.82 -5.62
CA ALA A 44 4.49 9.08 -5.31
C ALA A 44 5.12 9.80 -4.09
N TRP A 45 5.51 9.04 -3.06
CA TRP A 45 6.21 9.60 -1.90
C TRP A 45 7.64 10.04 -2.21
N MET A 46 8.28 9.48 -3.24
CA MET A 46 9.62 9.89 -3.66
C MET A 46 9.59 11.24 -4.36
N ASP A 47 8.56 11.48 -5.19
CA ASP A 47 8.42 12.73 -5.94
C ASP A 47 7.94 13.90 -5.06
N GLU A 48 7.23 13.61 -3.96
CA GLU A 48 6.63 14.63 -3.10
C GLU A 48 7.60 15.16 -2.02
N ASP A 49 8.44 14.30 -1.43
CA ASP A 49 9.37 14.68 -0.35
C ASP A 49 10.50 13.64 -0.16
N ASP A 50 11.76 14.09 -0.08
CA ASP A 50 12.94 13.24 0.15
C ASP A 50 13.31 13.10 1.65
N SER A 51 12.37 13.44 2.55
CA SER A 51 12.58 13.28 3.98
C SER A 51 12.81 11.81 4.39
N PRO A 52 13.51 11.57 5.51
CA PRO A 52 13.67 10.23 6.06
C PRO A 52 12.35 9.50 6.32
N ALA A 53 11.28 10.25 6.64
CA ALA A 53 9.95 9.68 6.85
C ALA A 53 9.33 9.17 5.54
N SER A 54 9.43 9.93 4.45
CA SER A 54 9.00 9.48 3.12
C SER A 54 9.77 8.27 2.65
N ARG A 55 11.09 8.23 2.84
CA ARG A 55 11.93 7.06 2.52
C ARG A 55 11.54 5.82 3.34
N LEU A 56 11.19 6.00 4.62
CA LEU A 56 10.71 4.90 5.46
C LEU A 56 9.37 4.36 4.95
N LEU A 57 8.43 5.23 4.61
CA LEU A 57 7.13 4.85 4.05
C LEU A 57 7.29 4.10 2.73
N GLN A 58 8.19 4.56 1.85
CA GLN A 58 8.53 3.85 0.61
C GLN A 58 9.02 2.43 0.89
N ALA A 59 10.00 2.27 1.80
CA ALA A 59 10.56 0.96 2.13
C ALA A 59 9.50 0.00 2.71
N VAL A 60 8.61 0.52 3.57
CA VAL A 60 7.50 -0.27 4.13
C VAL A 60 6.54 -0.72 3.03
N LEU A 61 6.14 0.17 2.13
CA LEU A 61 5.24 -0.18 1.03
C LEU A 61 5.82 -1.24 0.09
N LEU A 62 7.12 -1.15 -0.22
CA LEU A 62 7.79 -2.12 -1.07
C LEU A 62 8.00 -3.47 -0.37
N ALA A 63 8.15 -3.49 0.96
CA ALA A 63 8.27 -4.72 1.74
C ALA A 63 6.97 -5.53 1.81
N GLU A 64 5.81 -4.88 1.67
CA GLU A 64 4.49 -5.52 1.65
C GLU A 64 4.15 -6.22 0.32
N ARG A 65 5.07 -6.19 -0.67
CA ARG A 65 4.86 -6.89 -1.95
C ARG A 65 4.73 -8.39 -1.73
N ILE A 66 3.76 -8.98 -2.40
CA ILE A 66 3.56 -10.44 -2.40
C ILE A 66 4.57 -11.07 -3.37
N PRO A 67 5.44 -11.99 -2.92
CA PRO A 67 6.38 -12.69 -3.80
C PRO A 67 5.62 -13.47 -4.87
N LYS A 68 6.13 -13.46 -6.11
CA LYS A 68 5.69 -14.39 -7.14
C LYS A 68 6.59 -15.62 -7.10
N GLU A 69 5.99 -16.78 -6.90
CA GLU A 69 6.65 -18.10 -7.08
C GLU A 69 7.00 -18.34 -8.56
#